data_AF-A0A241W290-F1
#
_entry.id   AF-A0A241W290-F1
#
_cell.length_a   1.000
_cell.length_b   1.000
_cell.length_c   1.000
_cell.angle_alpha   90.00
_cell.angle_beta   90.00
_cell.angle_gamma   90.00
#
_symmetry.space_group_name_H-M   'P 1'
#
loop_
_entity.id
_entity.type
_entity.pdbx_description
1 polymer ?
#
loop_
_entity_poly.entity_id
_entity_poly.type
_entity_poly.pdbx_seq_one_letter_code
_entity_poly.pdbx_strand_id
1 'polypeptide(L)'
;MSFFILFISFLVIVIAMSGLYLCSERQIRKTLQGRWAYFAKHAKTTRCVAYVLLCLSGLGCIQHFGFSIGFISFWIFATPIIFMLIIYINDLKVPQKVK
;
A
#
# COMPACT_ATOMS: atom_id res chain seq x y z
N MET A 1 18.74 16.92 0.89
CA MET A 1 18.65 15.57 0.30
C MET A 1 17.71 14.64 1.07
N SER A 2 17.73 14.63 2.40
CA SER A 2 16.95 13.65 3.19
C SER A 2 15.42 13.73 3.00
N PHE A 3 14.85 14.93 2.90
CA PHE A 3 13.40 15.10 2.64
C PHE A 3 12.97 14.53 1.28
N PHE A 4 13.81 14.66 0.25
CA PHE A 4 13.54 14.13 -1.09
C PHE A 4 13.45 12.60 -1.08
N ILE A 5 14.29 11.94 -0.29
CA ILE A 5 14.28 10.47 -0.16
C ILE A 5 13.00 10.02 0.55
N LEU A 6 12.61 10.69 1.64
CA LEU A 6 11.34 10.38 2.32
C LEU A 6 10.14 10.60 1.40
N PHE A 7 10.16 11.64 0.58
CA PHE A 7 9.11 11.91 -0.40
C PHE A 7 9.03 10.83 -1.49
N ILE A 8 10.16 10.40 -2.05
CA ILE A 8 10.19 9.29 -3.01
C ILE A 8 9.70 7.99 -2.35
N SER A 9 10.21 7.66 -1.17
CA SER A 9 9.78 6.48 -0.41
C SER A 9 8.27 6.51 -0.16
N PHE A 10 7.73 7.67 0.21
CA PHE A 10 6.28 7.85 0.38
C PHE A 10 5.52 7.56 -0.93
N LEU A 11 5.93 8.13 -2.06
CA LEU A 11 5.29 7.86 -3.35
C LEU A 11 5.36 6.38 -3.75
N VAL A 12 6.51 5.73 -3.53
CA VAL A 12 6.68 4.29 -3.79
C VAL A 12 5.76 3.45 -2.91
N ILE A 13 5.64 3.78 -1.62
CA ILE A 13 4.72 3.10 -0.70
C ILE A 13 3.27 3.28 -1.16
N VAL A 14 2.86 4.48 -1.56
CA VAL A 14 1.50 4.74 -2.08
C VAL A 14 1.21 3.88 -3.31
N ILE A 15 2.13 3.83 -4.27
CA ILE A 15 1.98 3.02 -5.50
C ILE A 15 1.88 1.53 -5.16
N ALA A 16 2.78 1.02 -4.31
CA ALA A 16 2.81 -0.37 -3.93
C ALA A 16 1.54 -0.78 -3.18
N MET A 17 1.12 0.00 -2.20
CA MET A 17 -0.12 -0.24 -1.45
C MET A 17 -1.36 -0.16 -2.35
N SER A 18 -1.38 0.77 -3.31
CA SER A 18 -2.45 0.86 -4.32
C SER A 18 -2.49 -0.38 -5.22
N GLY A 19 -1.32 -0.89 -5.64
CA GLY A 19 -1.23 -2.13 -6.42
C GLY A 19 -1.73 -3.35 -5.64
N LEU A 20 -1.35 -3.48 -4.36
CA LEU A 20 -1.88 -4.51 -3.46
C LEU A 20 -3.39 -4.37 -3.28
N TYR A 21 -3.89 -3.14 -3.16
CA TYR A 21 -5.31 -2.84 -3.03
C TYR A 21 -6.10 -3.27 -4.27
N LEU A 22 -5.67 -2.86 -5.47
CA LEU A 22 -6.32 -3.22 -6.74
C LEU A 22 -6.42 -4.73 -6.92
N CYS A 23 -5.44 -5.47 -6.39
CA CYS A 23 -5.37 -6.92 -6.45
C CYS A 23 -5.95 -7.63 -5.22
N SER A 24 -6.51 -6.91 -4.24
CA SER A 24 -7.09 -7.52 -3.03
C SER A 24 -8.33 -8.34 -3.36
N GLU A 25 -8.56 -9.48 -2.68
CA GLU A 25 -9.68 -10.39 -2.98
C GLU A 25 -11.05 -9.69 -2.95
N ARG A 26 -11.18 -8.68 -2.07
CA ARG A 26 -12.40 -7.89 -1.93
C ARG A 26 -12.64 -6.93 -3.10
N GLN A 27 -11.57 -6.47 -3.74
CA GLN A 27 -11.62 -5.45 -4.78
C GLN A 27 -11.41 -6.01 -6.19
N ILE A 28 -10.73 -7.16 -6.32
CA ILE A 28 -10.28 -7.71 -7.60
C ILE A 28 -11.41 -7.91 -8.61
N ARG A 29 -12.61 -8.29 -8.15
CA ARG A 29 -13.80 -8.44 -9.01
C ARG A 29 -14.22 -7.11 -9.63
N LYS A 30 -14.19 -6.02 -8.86
CA LYS A 30 -14.47 -4.66 -9.35
C LYS A 30 -13.33 -4.17 -10.24
N THR A 31 -12.08 -4.45 -9.87
CA THR A 31 -10.90 -4.06 -10.63
C THR A 31 -10.86 -4.69 -12.02
N LEU A 32 -11.23 -5.98 -12.14
CA LEU A 32 -11.27 -6.73 -13.40
C LEU A 32 -12.27 -6.17 -14.42
N GLN A 33 -13.31 -5.47 -13.96
CA GLN A 33 -14.32 -4.87 -14.82
C GLN A 33 -14.01 -3.40 -15.16
N GLY A 34 -12.94 -2.83 -14.59
CA GLY A 34 -12.59 -1.42 -14.72
C GLY A 34 -11.31 -1.16 -15.51
N ARG A 35 -10.87 0.10 -15.49
CA ARG A 35 -9.65 0.58 -16.18
C ARG A 35 -8.37 -0.15 -15.75
N TRP A 36 -8.35 -0.71 -14.54
CA TRP A 36 -7.18 -1.37 -13.96
C TRP A 36 -7.19 -2.90 -14.12
N ALA A 37 -8.02 -3.43 -15.02
CA ALA A 37 -8.18 -4.86 -15.25
C ALA A 37 -6.87 -5.60 -15.56
N TYR A 38 -5.93 -4.95 -16.26
CA TYR A 38 -4.61 -5.53 -16.56
C TYR A 38 -3.85 -5.95 -15.29
N PHE A 39 -3.82 -5.09 -14.28
CA PHE A 39 -3.14 -5.36 -13.00
C PHE A 39 -3.85 -6.49 -12.23
N ALA A 40 -5.18 -6.49 -12.22
CA ALA A 40 -5.95 -7.54 -11.58
C ALA A 40 -5.84 -8.90 -12.30
N LYS A 41 -5.72 -8.91 -13.63
CA LYS A 41 -5.50 -10.12 -14.42
C LYS A 41 -4.15 -10.77 -14.09
N HIS A 42 -3.13 -9.97 -13.81
CA HIS A 42 -1.81 -10.41 -13.38
C HIS A 42 -1.57 -10.20 -11.88
N ALA A 43 -2.59 -10.43 -11.05
CA ALA A 43 -2.57 -10.11 -9.62
C ALA A 43 -1.37 -10.70 -8.85
N LYS A 44 -0.93 -11.92 -9.17
CA LYS A 44 0.27 -12.51 -8.54
C LYS A 44 1.52 -11.68 -8.82
N THR A 45 1.75 -11.31 -10.07
CA THR A 45 2.87 -10.48 -10.49
C THR A 45 2.78 -9.09 -9.89
N THR A 46 1.61 -8.45 -9.94
CA THR A 46 1.41 -7.12 -9.35
C THR A 46 1.66 -7.11 -7.85
N ARG A 47 1.19 -8.13 -7.11
CA ARG A 47 1.49 -8.27 -5.67
C ARG A 47 2.98 -8.46 -5.42
N CYS A 48 3.65 -9.31 -6.20
CA CYS A 48 5.10 -9.52 -6.09
C CYS A 48 5.88 -8.21 -6.30
N VAL A 49 5.59 -7.49 -7.38
CA VAL A 49 6.20 -6.18 -7.67
C VAL A 49 5.94 -5.18 -6.54
N ALA A 50 4.71 -5.13 -6.01
CA ALA A 50 4.38 -4.23 -4.91
C ALA A 50 5.17 -4.57 -3.62
N TYR A 51 5.33 -5.85 -3.27
CA TYR A 51 6.16 -6.24 -2.12
C TYR A 51 7.63 -5.90 -2.32
N VAL A 52 8.17 -6.10 -3.54
CA VAL A 52 9.54 -5.67 -3.88
C VAL A 52 9.69 -4.16 -3.72
N LEU A 53 8.74 -3.37 -4.20
CA LEU A 53 8.75 -1.90 -4.05
C LEU A 53 8.71 -1.48 -2.57
N LEU A 54 7.91 -2.15 -1.74
CA LEU A 54 7.88 -1.89 -0.29
C LEU A 54 9.22 -2.22 0.37
N CYS A 55 9.82 -3.36 0.04
CA CYS A 55 11.15 -3.73 0.53
C CYS A 55 12.20 -2.71 0.12
N LEU A 56 12.23 -2.29 -1.15
CA LEU A 56 13.17 -1.29 -1.65
C LEU A 56 12.98 0.06 -0.95
N SER A 57 11.73 0.49 -0.74
CA SER A 57 11.44 1.72 -0.01
C SER A 57 11.91 1.65 1.45
N GLY A 58 11.68 0.52 2.13
CA GLY A 58 12.15 0.31 3.50
C GLY A 58 13.67 0.27 3.61
N LEU A 59 14.33 -0.48 2.73
CA LEU A 59 15.80 -0.55 2.65
C LEU A 59 16.41 0.82 2.34
N GLY A 60 15.82 1.59 1.42
CA GLY A 60 16.26 2.96 1.12
C GLY A 60 16.15 3.89 2.33
N CYS A 61 15.06 3.79 3.09
CA CYS A 61 14.91 4.53 4.35
C CYS A 61 15.97 4.11 5.38
N ILE A 62 16.19 2.81 5.57
CA ILE A 62 17.17 2.28 6.52
C ILE A 62 18.60 2.70 6.14
N GLN A 63 18.95 2.65 4.87
CA GLN A 63 20.28 3.02 4.39
C GLN A 63 20.59 4.50 4.62
N HIS A 64 19.60 5.37 4.53
CA HIS A 64 19.80 6.82 4.68
C HIS A 64 19.64 7.35 6.10
N PHE A 65 18.76 6.77 6.90
CA PHE A 65 18.42 7.27 8.24
C PHE A 65 18.92 6.34 9.36
N GLY A 66 19.55 5.22 9.02
CA GLY A 66 19.89 4.15 9.95
C GLY A 66 18.69 3.26 10.25
N PHE A 67 18.95 2.11 10.87
CA PHE A 67 17.94 1.08 11.09
C PHE A 67 16.72 1.58 11.86
N SER A 68 16.92 2.26 13.00
CA SER A 68 15.83 2.70 13.85
C SER A 68 14.95 3.76 13.17
N ILE A 69 15.54 4.88 12.75
CA ILE A 69 14.79 6.00 12.16
C ILE A 69 14.20 5.59 10.81
N GLY A 70 14.95 4.86 9.98
CA GLY A 70 14.47 4.39 8.68
C GLY A 70 13.30 3.41 8.79
N PHE A 71 13.37 2.46 9.72
CA PHE A 71 12.28 1.52 9.99
C PHE A 71 11.03 2.24 10.50
N ILE A 72 11.18 3.13 11.49
CA ILE A 72 10.06 3.90 12.05
C ILE A 72 9.42 4.78 10.97
N SER A 73 10.22 5.47 10.15
CA SER A 73 9.72 6.34 9.07
C SER A 73 8.92 5.56 8.03
N PHE A 74 9.38 4.37 7.66
CA PHE A 74 8.65 3.48 6.74
C PHE A 74 7.25 3.16 7.27
N TRP A 75 7.13 2.79 8.56
CA TRP A 75 5.84 2.47 9.16
C TRP A 75 4.95 3.69 9.39
N ILE A 76 5.51 4.84 9.73
CA ILE A 76 4.77 6.11 9.85
C ILE A 76 4.06 6.43 8.52
N PHE A 77 4.70 6.15 7.38
CA PHE A 77 4.08 6.38 6.08
C PHE A 77 3.14 5.24 5.66
N ALA A 78 3.52 3.98 5.87
CA ALA A 78 2.73 2.84 5.43
C ALA A 78 1.40 2.71 6.18
N THR A 79 1.39 2.90 7.49
CA THR A 79 0.22 2.69 8.35
C THR A 79 -1.00 3.52 7.97
N PRO A 80 -0.93 4.87 7.82
CA PRO A 80 -2.09 5.67 7.45
C PRO A 80 -2.63 5.30 6.05
N ILE A 81 -1.75 4.91 5.11
CA ILE A 81 -2.17 4.45 3.79
C ILE A 81 -2.95 3.13 3.91
N ILE A 82 -2.41 2.15 4.66
CA ILE A 82 -3.09 0.88 4.92
C ILE A 82 -4.45 1.13 5.59
N PHE A 83 -4.50 2.03 6.57
CA PHE A 83 -5.72 2.37 7.29
C PHE A 83 -6.78 3.01 6.38
N MET A 84 -6.40 3.98 5.55
CA MET A 84 -7.29 4.57 4.54
C MET A 84 -7.81 3.51 3.57
N LEU A 85 -6.93 2.59 3.13
CA LEU A 85 -7.34 1.48 2.27
C LEU A 85 -8.32 0.55 2.98
N ILE A 86 -8.12 0.22 4.26
CA ILE A 86 -9.04 -0.60 5.04
C ILE A 86 -10.41 0.07 5.15
N ILE A 87 -10.48 1.35 5.48
CA ILE A 87 -11.73 2.12 5.53
C ILE A 87 -12.40 2.13 4.16
N TYR A 88 -11.64 2.32 3.09
CA TYR A 88 -12.18 2.36 1.74
C TYR A 88 -12.68 0.98 1.25
N ILE A 89 -12.06 -0.12 1.71
CA ILE A 89 -12.45 -1.50 1.39
C ILE A 89 -13.70 -1.92 2.16
N ASN A 90 -13.70 -1.64 3.46
CA ASN A 90 -14.77 -2.10 4.33
C ASN A 90 -15.88 -1.08 4.27
N ASP A 91 -17.07 -1.53 3.87
CA ASP A 91 -18.28 -0.87 4.31
C ASP A 91 -18.27 -0.94 5.83
N LEU A 92 -17.74 0.10 6.50
CA LEU A 92 -17.82 0.29 7.94
C LEU A 92 -19.26 0.67 8.30
N LYS A 93 -20.20 -0.18 7.89
CA LYS A 93 -21.59 -0.09 8.29
C LYS A 93 -21.61 -0.42 9.77
N VAL A 94 -22.01 0.56 10.57
CA VAL A 94 -22.29 0.36 11.99
C VAL A 94 -23.30 -0.79 12.06
N PRO A 95 -22.99 -1.91 12.74
CA PRO A 95 -23.97 -2.98 12.89
C PRO A 95 -25.19 -2.38 13.59
N GLN A 96 -26.34 -2.38 12.90
CA GLN A 96 -27.58 -1.95 13.53
C GLN A 96 -27.83 -2.91 14.70
N LYS A 97 -27.80 -2.39 15.93
CA LYS A 97 -28.27 -3.14 17.10
C LYS A 97 -29.70 -3.57 16.79
N VAL A 98 -29.90 -4.88 16.63
CA VAL A 98 -31.24 -5.46 16.61
C VAL A 98 -31.89 -5.08 17.94
N LYS A 99 -32.97 -4.29 17.86
CA LYS A 99 -33.75 -3.85 19.02
C LYS A 99 -34.39 -5.04 19.71
#